data_AF-A0A943ISF7-F1
#
_entry.id   AF-A0A943ISF7-F1
#
_cell.length_a   1.000
_cell.length_b   1.000
_cell.length_c   1.000
_cell.angle_alpha   90.00
_cell.angle_beta   90.00
_cell.angle_gamma   90.00
#
_symmetry.space_group_name_H-M   'P 1'
#
loop_
_entity.id
_entity.type
_entity.pdbx_description
1 polymer ?
#
loop_
_entity_poly.entity_id
_entity_poly.type
_entity_poly.pdbx_seq_one_letter_code
_entity_poly.pdbx_strand_id
1 'polypeptide(L)'
;MEKMDDNTKNILYPKGSIFRILKDDIISAEFKIVKGAIAEAVSDIEVNDKYAEVCCNGETFVIETDIMDIILTKDPIENKSVKNDIIDDKLRWDLLPMEEIEDIVKVYHAGAKKYDPNTWQNLDNGFERYRAAMFRHLMEYMKGERVDSDTGCFHLAQCAWNCIAMLWYDKHGKGLIPLNKEEKK
;
A
#
# COMPACT_ATOMS: atom_id res chain seq x y z
N MET A 1 57.18 -7.17 8.95
CA MET A 1 56.89 -8.55 9.37
C MET A 1 55.47 -8.55 9.91
N GLU A 2 54.50 -8.40 9.01
CA GLU A 2 53.09 -8.60 9.33
C GLU A 2 52.83 -10.10 9.19
N LYS A 3 52.35 -10.69 10.28
CA LYS A 3 51.96 -12.09 10.34
C LYS A 3 50.73 -12.24 9.44
N MET A 4 50.82 -13.18 8.49
CA MET A 4 49.64 -13.69 7.78
C MET A 4 48.73 -14.32 8.83
N ASP A 5 47.52 -13.79 8.99
CA ASP A 5 46.45 -14.45 9.73
C ASP A 5 45.91 -15.57 8.83
N ASP A 6 46.43 -16.76 9.07
CA ASP A 6 46.07 -18.00 8.42
C ASP A 6 44.81 -18.55 9.11
N ASN A 7 43.63 -17.98 8.82
CA ASN A 7 42.35 -18.56 9.24
C ASN A 7 41.09 -17.96 8.59
N THR A 8 41.11 -17.71 7.28
CA THR A 8 39.83 -17.63 6.54
C THR A 8 39.22 -19.02 6.51
N LYS A 9 38.31 -19.30 7.45
CA LYS A 9 37.46 -20.49 7.41
C LYS A 9 36.82 -20.57 6.03
N ASN A 10 37.16 -21.61 5.28
CA ASN A 10 36.68 -21.79 3.91
C ASN A 10 35.27 -22.39 4.00
N ILE A 11 34.31 -21.56 4.40
CA ILE A 11 32.90 -21.93 4.59
C ILE A 11 32.33 -22.28 3.21
N LEU A 12 31.88 -23.53 3.05
CA LEU A 12 31.20 -24.00 1.85
C LEU A 12 29.71 -23.66 1.89
N TYR A 13 29.08 -23.85 3.06
CA TYR A 13 27.68 -23.48 3.28
C TYR A 13 27.50 -22.82 4.66
N PRO A 14 26.90 -21.62 4.74
CA PRO A 14 26.65 -20.98 6.02
C PRO A 14 25.54 -21.69 6.80
N LYS A 15 25.52 -21.49 8.13
CA LYS A 15 24.40 -21.84 9.01
C LYS A 15 23.08 -21.30 8.42
N GLY A 16 22.04 -22.12 8.48
CA GLY A 16 20.72 -21.82 7.91
C GLY A 16 20.57 -22.21 6.43
N SER A 17 21.63 -22.73 5.79
CA SER A 17 21.53 -23.29 4.45
C SER A 17 20.57 -24.48 4.44
N ILE A 18 19.73 -24.56 3.41
CA ILE A 18 18.72 -25.60 3.26
C ILE A 18 19.20 -26.64 2.25
N PHE A 19 19.09 -27.92 2.63
CA PHE A 19 19.52 -29.06 1.84
C PHE A 19 18.36 -30.00 1.57
N ARG A 20 18.43 -30.68 0.43
CA ARG A 20 17.66 -31.89 0.15
C ARG A 20 18.54 -33.10 0.41
N ILE A 21 17.99 -34.08 1.11
CA ILE A 21 18.67 -35.34 1.36
C ILE A 21 18.56 -36.24 0.12
N LEU A 22 19.70 -36.70 -0.39
CA LEU A 22 19.80 -37.45 -1.65
C LEU A 22 19.64 -38.96 -1.47
N LYS A 23 19.90 -39.49 -0.27
CA LYS A 23 19.84 -40.92 0.06
C LYS A 23 19.26 -41.11 1.45
N ASP A 24 18.62 -42.25 1.66
CA ASP A 24 18.19 -42.65 2.99
C ASP A 24 19.40 -42.77 3.91
N ASP A 25 19.27 -42.29 5.14
CA ASP A 25 20.29 -42.45 6.18
C ASP A 25 19.67 -42.94 7.49
N ILE A 26 20.33 -43.91 8.11
CA ILE A 26 19.87 -44.55 9.35
C ILE A 26 20.69 -43.95 10.49
N ILE A 27 20.09 -43.03 11.23
CA ILE A 27 20.79 -42.28 12.27
C ILE A 27 20.71 -43.03 13.60
N SER A 28 19.61 -43.73 13.85
CA SER A 28 19.45 -44.61 15.00
C SER A 28 18.49 -45.76 14.68
N ALA A 29 18.36 -46.71 15.60
CA ALA A 29 17.41 -47.82 15.47
C ALA A 29 15.95 -47.36 15.32
N GLU A 30 15.63 -46.14 15.76
CA GLU A 30 14.27 -45.58 15.78
C GLU A 30 14.09 -44.44 14.79
N PHE A 31 15.18 -43.89 14.22
CA PHE A 31 15.12 -42.72 13.38
C PHE A 31 15.88 -42.89 12.05
N LYS A 32 15.14 -42.68 10.96
CA LYS A 32 15.62 -42.75 9.59
C LYS A 32 15.27 -41.45 8.87
N ILE A 33 16.27 -40.78 8.31
CA ILE A 33 16.03 -39.71 7.35
C ILE A 33 15.80 -40.37 6.00
N VAL A 34 14.70 -40.00 5.35
CA VAL A 34 14.36 -40.51 4.03
C VAL A 34 14.91 -39.60 2.95
N LYS A 35 15.27 -40.19 1.81
CA LYS A 35 15.58 -39.47 0.58
C LYS A 35 14.45 -38.49 0.26
N GLY A 36 14.83 -37.25 -0.02
CA GLY A 36 13.92 -36.14 -0.33
C GLY A 36 13.54 -35.30 0.89
N ALA A 37 13.92 -35.69 2.11
CA ALA A 37 13.77 -34.85 3.29
C ALA A 37 14.48 -33.50 3.11
N ILE A 38 13.96 -32.47 3.77
CA ILE A 38 14.54 -31.14 3.80
C ILE A 38 15.21 -30.96 5.16
N ALA A 39 16.47 -30.53 5.15
CA ALA A 39 17.24 -30.30 6.36
C ALA A 39 17.90 -28.91 6.32
N GLU A 40 17.98 -28.26 7.46
CA GLU A 40 18.63 -26.94 7.62
C GLU A 40 19.94 -27.10 8.39
N ALA A 41 21.05 -26.54 7.89
CA ALA A 41 22.32 -26.56 8.60
C ALA A 41 22.25 -25.78 9.93
N VAL A 42 22.62 -26.42 11.02
CA VAL A 42 22.61 -25.85 12.38
C VAL A 42 23.87 -25.01 12.66
N SER A 43 24.94 -25.28 11.91
CA SER A 43 26.25 -24.61 11.96
C SER A 43 26.82 -24.39 10.56
N ASP A 44 27.89 -23.59 10.45
CA ASP A 44 28.62 -23.42 9.18
C ASP A 44 29.29 -24.74 8.78
N ILE A 45 29.19 -25.11 7.51
CA ILE A 45 29.82 -26.30 6.93
C ILE A 45 31.03 -25.84 6.11
N GLU A 46 32.22 -26.29 6.48
CA GLU A 46 33.48 -25.98 5.80
C GLU A 46 33.75 -26.96 4.64
N VAL A 47 34.58 -26.57 3.67
CA VAL A 47 34.88 -27.38 2.46
C VAL A 47 35.37 -28.81 2.77
N ASN A 48 35.99 -29.02 3.94
CA ASN A 48 36.56 -30.31 4.33
C ASN A 48 35.70 -31.09 5.34
N ASP A 49 34.51 -30.58 5.69
CA ASP A 49 33.63 -31.26 6.62
C ASP A 49 33.01 -32.49 5.98
N LYS A 50 33.26 -33.65 6.58
CA LYS A 50 32.64 -34.92 6.19
C LYS A 50 31.22 -35.08 6.70
N TYR A 51 30.91 -34.41 7.81
CA TYR A 51 29.63 -34.48 8.49
C TYR A 51 29.13 -33.07 8.75
N ALA A 52 27.82 -32.87 8.69
CA ALA A 52 27.20 -31.63 9.12
C ALA A 52 26.05 -31.89 10.08
N GLU A 53 25.88 -30.97 11.01
CA GLU A 53 24.75 -30.95 11.92
C GLU A 53 23.57 -30.25 11.23
N VAL A 54 22.47 -30.97 11.08
CA VAL A 54 21.27 -30.49 10.39
C VAL A 54 20.02 -30.69 11.23
N CYS A 55 19.06 -29.79 11.11
CA CYS A 55 17.74 -29.90 11.71
C CYS A 55 16.74 -30.39 10.66
N CYS A 56 16.00 -31.45 10.98
CA CYS A 56 14.90 -31.99 10.18
C CYS A 56 13.70 -32.25 11.09
N ASN A 57 12.52 -31.71 10.75
CA ASN A 57 11.29 -31.84 11.54
C ASN A 57 11.40 -31.42 13.02
N GLY A 58 12.30 -30.47 13.33
CA GLY A 58 12.51 -29.97 14.69
C GLY A 58 13.50 -30.80 15.52
N GLU A 59 14.04 -31.88 14.96
CA GLU A 59 15.07 -32.71 15.59
C GLU A 59 16.41 -32.50 14.88
N THR A 60 17.51 -32.56 15.64
CA THR A 60 18.87 -32.30 15.14
C THR A 60 19.65 -33.59 14.99
N PHE A 61 20.34 -33.73 13.86
CA PHE A 61 21.08 -34.93 13.48
C PHE A 61 22.41 -34.57 12.85
N VAL A 62 23.36 -35.50 12.90
CA VAL A 62 24.63 -35.41 12.20
C VAL A 62 24.58 -36.37 11.02
N ILE A 63 24.79 -35.86 9.81
CA ILE A 63 24.72 -36.64 8.57
C ILE A 63 25.91 -36.32 7.65
N GLU A 64 26.23 -37.22 6.73
CA GLU A 64 27.33 -37.04 5.78
C GLU A 64 27.04 -35.90 4.78
N THR A 65 28.04 -35.09 4.47
CA THR A 65 27.88 -33.94 3.57
C THR A 65 27.69 -34.35 2.10
N ASP A 66 28.10 -35.56 1.72
CA ASP A 66 27.98 -36.10 0.36
C ASP A 66 26.56 -36.63 0.02
N ILE A 67 25.69 -36.77 1.02
CA ILE A 67 24.29 -37.14 0.85
C ILE A 67 23.35 -35.94 0.83
N MET A 68 23.89 -34.71 0.79
CA MET A 68 23.12 -33.48 0.74
C MET A 68 23.28 -32.78 -0.61
N ASP A 69 22.20 -32.16 -1.08
CA ASP A 69 22.24 -31.25 -2.22
C ASP A 69 21.62 -29.92 -1.81
N ILE A 70 22.31 -28.81 -2.11
CA ILE A 70 21.85 -27.49 -1.69
C ILE A 70 20.56 -27.15 -2.43
N ILE A 71 19.51 -26.85 -1.68
CA ILE A 71 18.34 -26.19 -2.24
C ILE A 71 18.71 -24.71 -2.33
N LEU A 72 19.02 -24.25 -3.54
CA LEU A 72 19.09 -22.82 -3.82
C LEU A 72 17.70 -22.24 -3.55
N THR A 73 17.47 -21.76 -2.33
CA THR A 73 16.33 -20.91 -2.01
C THR A 73 16.49 -19.70 -2.91
N LYS A 74 15.64 -19.57 -3.92
CA LYS A 74 15.60 -18.40 -4.79
C LYS A 74 15.42 -17.17 -3.90
N ASP A 75 16.54 -16.46 -3.71
CA ASP A 75 16.71 -15.24 -2.96
C ASP A 75 16.24 -15.32 -1.49
N PRO A 76 16.86 -14.55 -0.56
CA PRO A 76 16.24 -14.34 0.74
C PRO A 76 14.80 -13.87 0.49
N ILE A 77 13.84 -14.32 1.32
CA ILE A 77 12.49 -13.77 1.32
C ILE A 77 12.67 -12.26 1.50
N GLU A 78 12.65 -11.55 0.38
CA GLU A 78 12.59 -10.11 0.34
C GLU A 78 11.29 -9.85 1.08
N ASN A 79 11.41 -9.34 2.30
CA ASN A 79 10.28 -8.91 3.09
C ASN A 79 9.75 -7.68 2.35
N LYS A 80 9.07 -7.92 1.22
CA LYS A 80 8.38 -6.90 0.45
C LYS A 80 7.35 -6.39 1.44
N SER A 81 7.66 -5.25 2.02
CA SER A 81 6.69 -4.42 2.71
C SER A 81 5.56 -4.16 1.72
N VAL A 82 4.53 -5.00 1.76
CA VAL A 82 3.32 -4.79 1.00
C VAL A 82 2.62 -3.61 1.65
N LYS A 83 2.79 -2.42 1.06
CA LYS A 83 2.08 -1.22 1.47
C LYS A 83 0.60 -1.42 1.17
N ASN A 84 -0.15 -1.86 2.18
CA ASN A 84 -1.58 -2.07 2.07
C ASN A 84 -2.30 -0.82 2.54
N ASP A 85 -2.43 0.17 1.65
CA ASP A 85 -3.11 1.44 1.96
C ASP A 85 -4.58 1.23 2.39
N ILE A 86 -5.18 0.06 2.11
CA ILE A 86 -6.50 -0.38 2.61
C ILE A 86 -6.45 -0.75 4.10
N ILE A 87 -5.39 -1.43 4.56
CA ILE A 87 -5.22 -1.81 5.97
C ILE A 87 -4.83 -0.58 6.81
N ASP A 88 -4.07 0.34 6.20
CA ASP A 88 -3.59 1.56 6.85
C ASP A 88 -4.68 2.66 6.97
N ASP A 89 -5.94 2.37 6.62
CA ASP A 89 -7.10 3.28 6.65
C ASP A 89 -6.82 4.65 6.01
N LYS A 90 -6.06 4.64 4.90
CA LYS A 90 -5.69 5.87 4.20
C LYS A 90 -6.80 6.28 3.24
N LEU A 91 -7.00 7.60 3.13
CA LEU A 91 -7.89 8.17 2.12
C LEU A 91 -7.48 7.74 0.71
N ARG A 92 -8.44 7.16 -0.02
CA ARG A 92 -8.27 6.62 -1.38
C ARG A 92 -8.53 7.68 -2.44
N TRP A 93 -7.66 8.69 -2.49
CA TRP A 93 -7.70 9.76 -3.49
C TRP A 93 -7.67 9.24 -4.93
N ASP A 94 -7.05 8.08 -5.15
CA ASP A 94 -6.94 7.39 -6.43
C ASP A 94 -8.28 6.87 -6.98
N LEU A 95 -9.33 6.79 -6.15
CA LEU A 95 -10.67 6.38 -6.59
C LEU A 95 -11.51 7.55 -7.12
N LEU A 96 -10.99 8.79 -7.06
CA LEU A 96 -11.71 9.93 -7.60
C LEU A 96 -11.85 9.80 -9.13
N PRO A 97 -13.06 10.00 -9.69
CA PRO A 97 -13.28 9.98 -11.13
C PRO A 97 -12.74 11.30 -11.72
N MET A 98 -11.48 11.29 -12.14
CA MET A 98 -10.72 12.52 -12.41
C MET A 98 -11.27 13.36 -13.57
N GLU A 99 -11.92 12.75 -14.56
CA GLU A 99 -12.57 13.47 -15.67
C GLU A 99 -13.73 14.33 -15.16
N GLU A 100 -14.60 13.78 -14.32
CA GLU A 100 -15.73 14.48 -13.71
C GLU A 100 -15.26 15.53 -12.68
N ILE A 101 -14.17 15.24 -11.97
CA ILE A 101 -13.52 16.23 -11.09
C ILE A 101 -12.99 17.41 -11.91
N GLU A 102 -12.41 17.17 -13.08
CA GLU A 102 -11.96 18.24 -13.98
C GLU A 102 -13.14 19.15 -14.40
N ASP A 103 -14.32 18.59 -14.62
CA ASP A 103 -15.51 19.39 -14.93
C ASP A 103 -15.92 20.30 -13.77
N ILE A 104 -15.75 19.89 -12.51
CA ILE A 104 -15.91 20.77 -11.34
C ILE A 104 -14.82 21.84 -11.31
N VAL A 105 -13.58 21.48 -11.65
CA VAL A 105 -12.46 22.44 -11.74
C VAL A 105 -12.72 23.51 -12.79
N LYS A 106 -13.35 23.17 -13.92
CA LYS A 106 -13.77 24.14 -14.94
C LYS A 106 -14.76 25.17 -14.38
N VAL A 107 -15.64 24.79 -13.45
CA VAL A 107 -16.54 25.72 -12.74
C VAL A 107 -15.74 26.69 -11.87
N TYR A 108 -14.76 26.20 -11.09
CA TYR A 108 -13.85 27.06 -10.34
C TYR A 108 -13.11 28.05 -11.25
N HIS A 109 -12.60 27.57 -12.39
CA HIS A 109 -11.89 28.39 -13.37
C HIS A 109 -12.78 29.47 -13.98
N ALA A 110 -14.00 29.12 -14.39
CA ALA A 110 -14.98 30.07 -14.93
C ALA A 110 -15.37 31.12 -13.88
N GLY A 111 -15.60 30.70 -12.64
CA GLY A 111 -15.90 31.60 -11.51
C GLY A 111 -14.75 32.55 -11.20
N ALA A 112 -13.51 32.05 -11.11
CA ALA A 112 -12.33 32.86 -10.83
C ALA A 112 -12.05 33.89 -11.93
N LYS A 113 -12.28 33.53 -13.20
CA LYS A 113 -12.18 34.49 -14.32
C LYS A 113 -13.21 35.61 -14.23
N LYS A 114 -14.42 35.31 -13.76
CA LYS A 114 -15.56 36.25 -13.75
C LYS A 114 -15.59 37.13 -12.49
N TYR A 115 -15.18 36.60 -11.35
CA TYR A 115 -15.38 37.22 -10.03
C TYR A 115 -14.12 37.28 -9.16
N ASP A 116 -12.94 37.05 -9.71
CA ASP A 116 -11.65 36.86 -9.01
C ASP A 116 -11.52 35.54 -8.22
N PRO A 117 -10.28 35.05 -7.98
CA PRO A 117 -10.04 33.82 -7.25
C PRO A 117 -10.60 33.86 -5.82
N ASN A 118 -11.31 32.79 -5.42
CA ASN A 118 -11.78 32.53 -4.04
C ASN A 118 -12.72 33.57 -3.42
N THR A 119 -13.23 34.54 -4.18
CA THR A 119 -14.23 35.51 -3.67
C THR A 119 -15.56 34.86 -3.27
N TRP A 120 -15.86 33.69 -3.83
CA TRP A 120 -17.00 32.84 -3.49
C TRP A 120 -17.10 32.49 -1.99
N GLN A 121 -15.99 32.56 -1.25
CA GLN A 121 -15.90 32.25 0.19
C GLN A 121 -16.39 33.39 1.11
N ASN A 122 -16.57 34.60 0.55
CA ASN A 122 -16.78 35.84 1.29
C ASN A 122 -18.18 36.45 1.07
N LEU A 123 -19.12 35.65 0.54
CA LEU A 123 -20.47 36.15 0.29
C LEU A 123 -21.30 36.16 1.58
N ASP A 124 -21.98 37.29 1.80
CA ASP A 124 -23.07 37.34 2.78
C ASP A 124 -24.13 36.31 2.42
N ASN A 125 -24.57 35.55 3.43
CA ASN A 125 -25.53 34.47 3.27
C ASN A 125 -25.12 33.43 2.21
N GLY A 126 -23.81 33.17 2.07
CA GLY A 126 -23.26 32.33 1.01
C GLY A 126 -23.83 30.91 0.97
N PHE A 127 -24.06 30.27 2.13
CA PHE A 127 -24.67 28.93 2.19
C PHE A 127 -26.01 28.89 1.44
N GLU A 128 -26.93 29.81 1.75
CA GLU A 128 -28.25 29.86 1.11
C GLU A 128 -28.16 30.27 -0.37
N ARG A 129 -27.23 31.14 -0.73
CA ARG A 129 -27.00 31.53 -2.13
C ARG A 129 -26.58 30.33 -2.97
N TYR A 130 -25.65 29.53 -2.48
CA TYR A 130 -25.19 28.32 -3.16
C TYR A 130 -26.22 27.19 -3.12
N ARG A 131 -27.00 27.05 -2.04
CA ARG A 131 -28.17 26.15 -2.01
C ARG A 131 -29.18 26.49 -3.10
N ALA A 132 -29.52 27.76 -3.25
CA ALA A 132 -30.46 28.20 -4.29
C ALA A 132 -29.89 28.03 -5.70
N ALA A 133 -28.60 28.31 -5.91
CA ALA A 133 -27.93 28.12 -7.20
C ALA A 133 -27.85 26.63 -7.58
N MET A 134 -27.48 25.76 -6.65
CA MET A 134 -27.49 24.30 -6.81
C MET A 134 -28.84 23.82 -7.36
N PHE A 135 -29.95 24.21 -6.73
CA PHE A 135 -31.28 23.82 -7.18
C PHE A 135 -31.60 24.34 -8.58
N ARG A 136 -31.20 25.55 -8.96
CA ARG A 136 -31.41 26.06 -10.32
C ARG A 136 -30.68 25.21 -11.36
N HIS A 137 -29.41 24.87 -11.13
CA HIS A 137 -28.68 24.01 -12.08
C HIS A 137 -29.28 22.60 -12.15
N LEU A 138 -29.71 22.04 -11.02
CA LEU A 138 -30.40 20.75 -11.00
C LEU A 138 -31.69 20.79 -11.81
N MET A 139 -32.49 21.85 -11.69
CA MET A 139 -33.76 21.99 -12.41
C MET A 139 -33.55 22.15 -13.92
N GLU A 140 -32.56 22.92 -14.39
CA GLU A 140 -32.27 23.01 -15.83
C GLU A 140 -31.80 21.68 -16.40
N TYR A 141 -30.98 20.92 -15.66
CA TYR A 141 -30.64 19.54 -16.05
C TYR A 141 -31.87 18.64 -16.18
N MET A 142 -32.81 18.73 -15.24
CA MET A 142 -34.06 17.95 -15.28
C MET A 142 -34.96 18.31 -16.47
N LYS A 143 -34.81 19.52 -17.04
CA LYS A 143 -35.48 19.93 -18.28
C LYS A 143 -34.78 19.45 -19.55
N GLY A 144 -33.63 18.78 -19.43
CA GLY A 144 -32.85 18.25 -20.54
C GLY A 144 -31.66 19.12 -20.96
N GLU A 145 -31.36 20.20 -20.25
CA GLU A 145 -30.20 21.05 -20.54
C GLU A 145 -28.94 20.50 -19.86
N ARG A 146 -27.98 20.01 -20.65
CA ARG A 146 -26.74 19.46 -20.09
C ARG A 146 -25.71 20.52 -19.72
N VAL A 147 -25.61 21.57 -20.53
CA VAL A 147 -24.56 22.60 -20.45
C VAL A 147 -25.21 23.94 -20.21
N ASP A 148 -24.70 24.65 -19.22
CA ASP A 148 -25.11 26.02 -18.92
C ASP A 148 -24.52 26.99 -19.95
N SER A 149 -25.39 27.76 -20.60
CA SER A 149 -24.98 28.73 -21.62
C SER A 149 -24.14 29.89 -21.09
N ASP A 150 -24.28 30.26 -19.80
CA ASP A 150 -23.56 31.38 -19.21
C ASP A 150 -22.07 31.07 -18.95
N THR A 151 -21.77 29.81 -18.64
CA THR A 151 -20.44 29.37 -18.20
C THR A 151 -19.77 28.39 -19.16
N GLY A 152 -20.55 27.73 -20.03
CA GLY A 152 -20.10 26.60 -20.85
C GLY A 152 -19.82 25.33 -20.04
N CYS A 153 -20.17 25.28 -18.75
CA CYS A 153 -19.94 24.14 -17.88
C CYS A 153 -21.19 23.25 -17.77
N PHE A 154 -21.02 21.97 -17.46
CA PHE A 154 -22.17 21.09 -17.22
C PHE A 154 -23.01 21.54 -16.02
N HIS A 155 -24.34 21.46 -16.14
CA HIS A 155 -25.24 21.78 -15.04
C HIS A 155 -24.99 20.89 -13.81
N LEU A 156 -24.70 19.61 -14.00
CA LEU A 156 -24.36 18.70 -12.88
C LEU A 156 -23.03 19.06 -12.22
N ALA A 157 -22.02 19.49 -12.99
CA ALA A 157 -20.75 19.95 -12.44
C ALA A 157 -20.95 21.22 -11.60
N GLN A 158 -21.78 22.17 -12.06
CA GLN A 158 -22.14 23.34 -11.28
C GLN A 158 -22.96 22.97 -10.04
N CYS A 159 -23.89 22.03 -10.14
CA CYS A 159 -24.64 21.51 -8.99
C CYS A 159 -23.68 20.94 -7.92
N ALA A 160 -22.74 20.08 -8.33
CA ALA A 160 -21.74 19.50 -7.44
C ALA A 160 -20.82 20.57 -6.83
N TRP A 161 -20.36 21.54 -7.63
CA TRP A 161 -19.56 22.66 -7.15
C TRP A 161 -20.30 23.49 -6.09
N ASN A 162 -21.60 23.76 -6.28
CA ASN A 162 -22.41 24.47 -5.29
C ASN A 162 -22.53 23.66 -3.98
N CYS A 163 -22.66 22.32 -4.04
CA CYS A 163 -22.60 21.47 -2.85
C CYS A 163 -21.25 21.58 -2.12
N ILE A 164 -20.14 21.57 -2.86
CA ILE A 164 -18.79 21.74 -2.28
C ILE A 164 -18.66 23.12 -1.63
N ALA A 165 -19.18 24.17 -2.26
CA ALA A 165 -19.20 25.50 -1.66
C ALA A 165 -20.00 25.51 -0.36
N MET A 166 -21.19 24.91 -0.33
CA MET A 166 -21.98 24.76 0.90
C MET A 166 -21.23 24.00 2.00
N LEU A 167 -20.58 22.88 1.65
CA LEU A 167 -19.73 22.11 2.57
C LEU A 167 -18.57 22.96 3.12
N TRP A 168 -17.96 23.79 2.28
CA TRP A 168 -16.94 24.72 2.74
C TRP A 168 -17.52 25.71 3.76
N TYR A 169 -18.67 26.33 3.48
CA TYR A 169 -19.30 27.26 4.42
C TYR A 169 -19.61 26.58 5.76
N ASP A 170 -20.15 25.36 5.73
CA ASP A 170 -20.45 24.57 6.93
C ASP A 170 -19.20 24.28 7.77
N LYS A 171 -18.14 23.75 7.15
CA LYS A 171 -16.85 23.48 7.81
C LYS A 171 -16.16 24.71 8.38
N HIS A 172 -16.54 25.91 7.92
CA HIS A 172 -15.98 27.19 8.38
C HIS A 172 -16.94 27.96 9.30
N GLY A 173 -17.97 27.31 9.84
CA GLY A 173 -18.89 27.90 10.82
C GLY A 173 -19.85 28.93 10.23
N LYS A 174 -20.01 28.90 8.90
CA LYS A 174 -20.93 29.75 8.13
C LYS A 174 -22.11 28.94 7.55
N GLY A 175 -22.28 27.69 7.99
CA GLY A 175 -23.39 26.81 7.60
C GLY A 175 -24.63 27.00 8.48
N LEU A 176 -25.63 26.14 8.24
CA LEU A 176 -26.89 26.18 9.00
C LEU A 176 -26.79 25.51 10.37
N ILE A 177 -25.86 24.57 10.52
CA ILE A 177 -25.68 23.79 11.75
C ILE A 177 -24.45 24.35 12.48
N PRO A 178 -24.57 24.74 13.76
CA PRO A 178 -23.42 25.19 14.54
C PRO A 178 -22.37 24.09 14.71
N LEU A 179 -21.09 24.42 14.53
CA LEU A 179 -19.99 23.48 14.75
C LEU A 179 -19.85 23.15 16.25
N ASN A 180 -19.97 21.87 16.61
CA ASN A 180 -19.61 21.39 17.93
C ASN A 180 -18.10 21.11 17.99
N LYS A 181 -17.43 21.51 19.07
CA LYS A 181 -15.96 21.39 19.21
C LYS A 181 -15.44 19.94 19.14
N GLU A 182 -16.31 18.95 19.30
CA GLU A 182 -15.99 17.52 19.34
C GLU A 182 -15.97 16.84 17.95
N GLU A 183 -16.46 17.51 16.90
CA GLU A 183 -16.56 16.96 15.53
C GLU A 183 -15.32 17.24 14.67
N LYS A 184 -14.30 17.90 15.22
CA LYS A 184 -12.98 18.04 14.59
C LYS A 184 -12.15 16.77 14.80
N LYS A 185 -12.53 15.67 14.16
CA LYS A 185 -11.66 14.51 13.98
C LYS A 185 -10.99 14.55 12.61
#